data_AF-A0A1I3VRG5-F1
#
_entry.id   AF-A0A1I3VRG5-F1
#
_cell.length_a   1.000
_cell.length_b   1.000
_cell.length_c   1.000
_cell.angle_alpha   90.00
_cell.angle_beta   90.00
_cell.angle_gamma   90.00
#
_symmetry.space_group_name_H-M   'P 1'
#
loop_
_entity.id
_entity.type
_entity.pdbx_description
1 polymer ?
#
loop_
_entity_poly.entity_id
_entity_poly.type
_entity_poly.pdbx_seq_one_letter_code
_entity_poly.pdbx_strand_id
1 'polypeptide(L)'
;MQFFALLMELVFYALIACFAVYVLLELRMVRVSSKAERRKLAEISLRPEGEEDFFPRVGVFLPVCNESGVIRRLIDAACQLKYPAGKLEIAVLDDSSDITSDLAKSLVEDYAALGVNIRYLKRRSRRCSKAGNLSYGVAQIDAEFLAIFDADFVPPPDFLLKTIPCFKDPDLGFLQTGIDYENRNASFLTQFQAMEMGHQQFITVGLSEEGNMASLSGSSCVWRRACMEAMGGWKAATATEDVDIGYKAQLGDWKYAYLKDVVSMSILPETVSAFRVQRERWGRGLIHSAFRHVGSMFKKKMPLLKRMHAVSMMFSSLLLASIYCLFLLSLPLTLFMQFEGVGFVLAALAFFALVAVWGFANIVGSPLWEDFAGGRGFLRTFPYVYVYVSLFLPMALYYFVGGIRAARGVFEEFNRTPKCEDEDCSERPKIDAWLYWGEIFSFVYAVLTTVAGMITGNVILLPISVTAILGFGMVLHWGRRDGRARDGSK
;
A
#
# COMPACT_ATOMS: atom_id res chain seq x y z
N MET A 1 -21.46 20.98 -29.17
CA MET A 1 -22.08 20.83 -27.83
C MET A 1 -22.60 19.41 -27.59
N GLN A 2 -23.52 18.90 -28.41
CA GLN A 2 -24.12 17.56 -28.18
C GLN A 2 -23.13 16.38 -28.21
N PHE A 3 -22.19 16.35 -29.17
CA PHE A 3 -21.15 15.32 -29.22
C PHE A 3 -20.26 15.29 -27.96
N PHE A 4 -19.88 16.47 -27.47
CA PHE A 4 -19.04 16.59 -26.28
C PHE A 4 -19.78 16.13 -25.01
N ALA A 5 -21.07 16.44 -24.90
CA ALA A 5 -21.91 15.97 -23.80
C ALA A 5 -22.04 14.43 -23.81
N LEU A 6 -22.32 13.83 -24.97
CA LEU A 6 -22.39 12.38 -25.13
C LEU A 6 -21.06 11.69 -24.80
N LEU A 7 -19.93 12.28 -25.17
CA LEU A 7 -18.62 11.75 -24.83
C LEU A 7 -18.37 11.76 -23.31
N MET A 8 -18.72 12.85 -22.62
CA MET A 8 -18.58 12.95 -21.17
C MET A 8 -19.50 11.94 -20.45
N GLU A 9 -20.72 11.76 -20.95
CA GLU A 9 -21.66 10.78 -20.43
C GLU A 9 -21.16 9.34 -20.62
N LEU A 10 -20.61 9.01 -21.80
CA LEU A 10 -20.03 7.70 -22.07
C LEU A 10 -18.84 7.40 -21.13
N VAL A 11 -17.96 8.38 -20.93
CA VAL A 11 -16.83 8.25 -20.00
C VAL A 11 -17.34 8.05 -18.57
N PHE A 12 -18.35 8.79 -18.15
CA PHE A 12 -18.97 8.64 -16.84
C PHE A 12 -19.55 7.23 -16.63
N TYR A 13 -20.32 6.72 -17.59
CA TYR A 13 -20.87 5.36 -17.51
C TYR A 13 -19.81 4.27 -17.53
N ALA A 14 -18.77 4.41 -18.36
CA ALA A 14 -17.66 3.46 -18.40
C ALA A 14 -16.94 3.38 -17.05
N LEU A 15 -16.68 4.52 -16.40
CA LEU A 15 -16.02 4.57 -15.10
C LEU A 15 -16.89 3.98 -13.99
N ILE A 16 -18.20 4.25 -14.00
CA ILE A 16 -19.14 3.63 -13.04
C ILE A 16 -19.19 2.12 -13.23
N ALA A 17 -19.23 1.63 -14.47
CA ALA A 17 -19.23 0.19 -14.74
C ALA A 17 -17.94 -0.48 -14.24
N CYS A 18 -16.78 0.12 -14.49
CA CYS A 18 -15.49 -0.35 -13.95
C CYS A 18 -15.49 -0.37 -12.42
N PHE A 19 -15.98 0.70 -11.79
CA PHE A 19 -16.08 0.77 -10.33
C PHE A 19 -17.06 -0.26 -9.77
N ALA A 20 -18.20 -0.47 -10.41
CA ALA A 20 -19.17 -1.48 -10.02
C ALA A 20 -18.56 -2.89 -10.03
N VAL A 21 -17.85 -3.26 -11.10
CA VAL A 21 -17.13 -4.53 -11.18
C VAL A 21 -16.10 -4.66 -10.06
N TYR A 22 -15.32 -3.60 -9.83
CA TYR A 22 -14.33 -3.56 -8.75
C TYR A 22 -14.98 -3.81 -7.37
N VAL A 23 -16.07 -3.10 -7.05
CA VAL A 23 -16.79 -3.26 -5.78
C VAL A 23 -17.37 -4.67 -5.63
N LEU A 24 -17.93 -5.26 -6.69
CA LEU A 24 -18.45 -6.62 -6.65
C LEU A 24 -17.35 -7.67 -6.39
N LEU A 25 -16.20 -7.53 -7.03
CA LEU A 25 -15.03 -8.39 -6.80
C LEU A 25 -14.46 -8.20 -5.40
N GLU A 26 -14.41 -6.97 -4.90
CA GLU A 26 -13.96 -6.66 -3.55
C GLU A 26 -14.90 -7.27 -2.50
N LEU A 27 -16.22 -7.12 -2.65
CA LEU A 27 -17.21 -7.74 -1.75
C LEU A 27 -17.11 -9.27 -1.75
N ARG A 28 -16.79 -9.88 -2.90
CA ARG A 28 -16.52 -11.31 -2.98
C ARG A 28 -15.28 -11.66 -2.13
N MET A 29 -14.20 -10.90 -2.27
CA MET A 29 -12.99 -11.10 -1.46
C MET A 29 -13.25 -10.91 0.02
N VAL A 30 -13.99 -9.87 0.44
CA VAL A 30 -14.40 -9.69 1.84
C VAL A 30 -15.07 -10.95 2.38
N ARG A 31 -16.02 -11.54 1.64
CA ARG A 31 -16.71 -12.77 2.07
C ARG A 31 -15.76 -13.97 2.17
N VAL A 32 -14.84 -14.13 1.22
CA VAL A 32 -13.86 -15.21 1.20
C VAL A 32 -12.90 -15.06 2.38
N SER A 33 -12.33 -13.88 2.57
CA SER A 33 -11.46 -13.55 3.71
C SER A 33 -12.14 -13.79 5.05
N SER A 34 -13.40 -13.34 5.23
CA SER A 34 -14.15 -13.61 6.46
C SER A 34 -14.37 -15.11 6.70
N LYS A 35 -14.57 -15.91 5.65
CA LYS A 35 -14.70 -17.37 5.78
C LYS A 35 -13.37 -18.02 6.16
N ALA A 36 -12.28 -17.58 5.54
CA ALA A 36 -10.94 -18.08 5.83
C ALA A 36 -10.55 -17.79 7.29
N GLU A 37 -10.78 -16.57 7.79
CA GLU A 37 -10.50 -16.21 9.19
C GLU A 37 -11.37 -17.01 10.18
N ARG A 38 -12.66 -17.19 9.91
CA ARG A 38 -13.53 -18.04 10.75
C ARG A 38 -13.08 -19.49 10.79
N ARG A 39 -12.65 -20.05 9.65
CA ARG A 39 -12.12 -21.42 9.59
C ARG A 39 -10.85 -21.54 10.42
N LYS A 40 -9.93 -20.59 10.27
CA LYS A 40 -8.69 -20.54 11.05
C LYS A 40 -8.96 -20.49 12.55
N LEU A 41 -9.90 -19.65 13.00
CA LEU A 41 -10.30 -19.58 14.41
C LEU A 41 -10.84 -20.91 14.95
N ALA A 42 -11.53 -21.70 14.12
CA ALA A 42 -12.02 -23.03 14.49
C ALA A 42 -10.90 -24.09 14.49
N GLU A 43 -9.86 -23.92 13.68
CA GLU A 43 -8.73 -24.86 13.52
C GLU A 43 -7.60 -24.64 14.54
N ILE A 44 -7.59 -23.53 15.30
CA ILE A 44 -6.59 -23.23 16.36
C ILE A 44 -6.50 -24.34 17.45
N SER A 45 -7.39 -25.33 17.44
CA SER A 45 -7.44 -26.43 18.41
C SER A 45 -6.59 -27.67 18.12
N LEU A 46 -5.77 -27.73 17.06
CA LEU A 46 -4.93 -28.93 16.80
C LEU A 46 -3.54 -28.54 16.29
N ARG A 47 -2.51 -28.69 17.12
CA ARG A 47 -1.13 -28.84 16.65
C ARG A 47 -0.90 -30.32 16.30
N PRO A 48 -0.47 -30.66 15.09
CA PRO A 48 0.06 -32.00 14.84
C PRO A 48 1.35 -32.15 15.66
N GLU A 49 1.33 -32.99 16.68
CA GLU A 49 2.55 -33.46 17.33
C GLU A 49 3.28 -34.40 16.36
N GLY A 50 4.56 -34.11 16.07
CA GLY A 50 5.44 -35.05 15.36
C GLY A 50 5.85 -34.69 13.92
N GLU A 51 5.75 -33.43 13.47
CA GLU A 51 6.37 -33.04 12.20
C GLU A 51 7.90 -32.97 12.31
N GLU A 52 8.60 -33.51 11.30
CA GLU A 52 10.04 -33.33 11.12
C GLU A 52 10.44 -31.84 11.10
N ASP A 53 11.56 -31.56 11.76
CA ASP A 53 12.18 -30.23 11.91
C ASP A 53 12.61 -29.64 10.55
N PHE A 54 11.71 -28.91 9.88
CA PHE A 54 12.01 -28.17 8.65
C PHE A 54 12.70 -26.83 8.96
N PHE A 55 14.04 -26.87 9.07
CA PHE A 55 14.89 -25.70 9.33
C PHE A 55 15.95 -25.48 8.23
N PRO A 56 15.53 -24.97 7.04
CA PRO A 56 16.45 -24.55 5.98
C PRO A 56 17.28 -23.32 6.39
N ARG A 57 18.32 -22.99 5.61
CA ARG A 57 19.11 -21.77 5.84
C ARG A 57 18.29 -20.53 5.46
N VAL A 58 18.26 -19.54 6.36
CA VAL A 58 17.54 -18.28 6.19
C VAL A 58 18.50 -17.10 6.29
N GLY A 59 18.45 -16.22 5.29
CA GLY A 59 19.10 -14.91 5.31
C GLY A 59 18.08 -13.84 5.68
N VAL A 60 18.37 -12.98 6.65
CA VAL A 60 17.52 -11.84 7.02
C VAL A 60 18.17 -10.57 6.50
N PHE A 61 17.52 -9.89 5.57
CA PHE A 61 18.04 -8.70 4.90
C PHE A 61 17.38 -7.45 5.46
N LEU A 62 18.22 -6.52 5.91
CA LEU A 62 17.83 -5.24 6.49
C LEU A 62 18.35 -4.10 5.59
N PRO A 63 17.68 -3.78 4.47
CA PRO A 63 18.04 -2.65 3.63
C PRO A 63 17.84 -1.32 4.35
N VAL A 64 18.91 -0.51 4.43
CA VAL A 64 18.90 0.81 5.06
C VAL A 64 19.56 1.86 4.16
N CYS A 65 19.01 3.07 4.11
CA CYS A 65 19.51 4.25 3.44
C CYS A 65 19.09 5.54 4.19
N ASN A 66 19.97 6.05 5.05
CA ASN A 66 19.78 7.26 5.86
C ASN A 66 18.59 7.17 6.84
N GLU A 67 18.47 6.08 7.61
CA GLU A 67 17.41 5.91 8.63
C GLU A 67 17.95 5.74 10.06
N SER A 68 18.81 6.67 10.48
CA SER A 68 19.41 6.68 11.82
C SER A 68 18.39 6.63 12.96
N GLY A 69 17.19 7.19 12.76
CA GLY A 69 16.11 7.21 13.75
C GLY A 69 15.42 5.87 14.00
N VAL A 70 15.58 4.86 13.12
CA VAL A 70 14.89 3.56 13.25
C VAL A 70 15.82 2.35 13.12
N ILE A 71 17.09 2.56 12.76
CA ILE A 71 18.01 1.44 12.53
C ILE A 71 18.31 0.59 13.77
N ARG A 72 18.35 1.20 14.97
CA ARG A 72 18.63 0.47 16.21
C ARG A 72 17.55 -0.57 16.51
N ARG A 73 16.29 -0.13 16.56
CA ARG A 73 15.14 -1.03 16.80
C ARG A 73 15.03 -2.14 15.77
N LEU A 74 15.35 -1.86 14.50
CA LEU A 74 15.35 -2.86 13.43
C LEU A 74 16.40 -3.96 13.69
N ILE A 75 17.65 -3.56 13.96
CA ILE A 75 18.73 -4.52 14.23
C ILE A 75 18.45 -5.30 15.51
N ASP A 76 18.02 -4.61 16.57
CA ASP A 76 17.66 -5.24 17.84
C ASP A 76 16.57 -6.32 17.65
N ALA A 77 15.51 -6.00 16.90
CA ALA A 77 14.42 -6.93 16.62
C ALA A 77 14.86 -8.12 15.75
N ALA A 78 15.68 -7.87 14.73
CA ALA A 78 16.22 -8.92 13.87
C ALA A 78 17.12 -9.90 14.66
N CYS A 79 17.96 -9.38 15.56
CA CYS A 79 18.82 -10.18 16.43
C CYS A 79 18.04 -11.01 17.46
N GLN A 80 16.78 -10.66 17.75
CA GLN A 80 15.89 -11.41 18.64
C GLN A 80 15.07 -12.51 17.94
N LEU A 81 15.19 -12.65 16.62
CA LEU A 81 14.51 -13.71 15.88
C LEU A 81 14.92 -15.10 16.37
N LYS A 82 13.93 -15.91 16.72
CA LYS A 82 14.11 -17.28 17.18
C LYS A 82 14.22 -18.20 15.97
N TYR A 83 15.39 -18.77 15.76
CA TYR A 83 15.66 -19.77 14.73
C TYR A 83 16.89 -20.60 15.12
N PRO A 84 17.05 -21.85 14.65
CA PRO A 84 18.21 -22.66 15.03
C PRO A 84 19.55 -21.98 14.72
N ALA A 85 20.47 -22.07 15.69
CA ALA A 85 21.83 -21.54 15.55
C ALA A 85 22.53 -22.13 14.32
N GLY A 86 23.29 -21.30 13.59
CA GLY A 86 23.97 -21.69 12.36
C GLY A 86 23.06 -21.87 11.12
N LYS A 87 21.74 -21.69 11.25
CA LYS A 87 20.79 -21.68 10.12
C LYS A 87 20.29 -20.28 9.78
N LEU A 88 20.60 -19.28 10.60
CA LEU A 88 20.23 -17.89 10.42
C LEU A 88 21.48 -17.05 10.15
N GLU A 89 21.43 -16.17 9.16
CA GLU A 89 22.43 -15.13 8.90
C GLU A 89 21.72 -13.79 8.67
N ILE A 90 22.05 -12.77 9.46
CA ILE A 90 21.46 -11.43 9.35
C ILE A 90 22.43 -10.55 8.56
N ALA A 91 21.92 -9.80 7.59
CA ALA A 91 22.70 -8.89 6.76
C ALA A 91 22.08 -7.49 6.80
N VAL A 92 22.82 -6.55 7.40
CA VAL A 92 22.52 -5.11 7.31
C VAL A 92 23.08 -4.60 5.99
N LEU A 93 22.18 -4.23 5.08
CA LEU A 93 22.53 -3.80 3.72
C LEU A 93 22.48 -2.28 3.67
N ASP A 94 23.64 -1.62 3.78
CA ASP A 94 23.73 -0.19 3.99
C ASP A 94 24.05 0.59 2.70
N ASP A 95 23.14 1.50 2.34
CA ASP A 95 23.26 2.50 1.29
C ASP A 95 23.40 3.92 1.83
N SER A 96 23.63 4.14 3.12
CA SER A 96 23.61 5.46 3.77
C SER A 96 24.88 6.29 3.55
N SER A 97 24.74 7.61 3.66
CA SER A 97 25.82 8.62 3.58
C SER A 97 25.83 9.57 4.77
N ASP A 98 24.96 9.32 5.74
CA ASP A 98 24.88 10.06 7.00
C ASP A 98 25.35 9.18 8.17
N ILE A 99 25.04 9.60 9.39
CA ILE A 99 25.38 8.92 10.65
C ILE A 99 24.82 7.49 10.76
N THR A 100 23.85 7.12 9.90
CA THR A 100 23.25 5.78 9.90
C THR A 100 24.30 4.70 9.69
N SER A 101 25.31 4.95 8.84
CA SER A 101 26.37 3.97 8.57
C SER A 101 27.21 3.64 9.79
N ASP A 102 27.60 4.66 10.57
CA ASP A 102 28.43 4.46 11.76
C ASP A 102 27.64 3.75 12.86
N LEU A 103 26.37 4.12 13.04
CA LEU A 103 25.46 3.48 13.99
C LEU A 103 25.21 2.01 13.62
N ALA A 104 24.91 1.73 12.35
CA ALA A 104 24.71 0.37 11.82
C ALA A 104 25.93 -0.51 12.11
N LYS A 105 27.12 0.00 11.79
CA LYS A 105 28.37 -0.74 11.94
C LYS A 105 28.65 -1.07 13.41
N SER A 106 28.52 -0.09 14.30
CA SER A 106 28.69 -0.29 15.75
C SER A 106 27.74 -1.35 16.29
N LEU A 107 26.45 -1.26 15.94
CA LEU A 107 25.44 -2.23 16.38
C LEU A 107 25.74 -3.65 15.92
N VAL A 108 26.17 -3.81 14.67
CA VAL A 108 26.56 -5.11 14.13
C VAL A 108 27.77 -5.68 14.87
N GLU A 109 28.78 -4.86 15.16
CA GLU A 109 29.97 -5.27 15.93
C GLU A 109 29.60 -5.72 17.35
N ASP A 110 28.71 -4.99 18.03
CA ASP A 110 28.22 -5.32 19.37
C ASP A 110 27.48 -6.68 19.37
N TYR A 111 26.54 -6.90 18.44
CA TYR A 111 25.81 -8.16 18.36
C TYR A 111 26.67 -9.34 17.88
N ALA A 112 27.62 -9.09 16.98
CA ALA A 112 28.58 -10.11 16.56
C ALA A 112 29.46 -10.56 17.74
N ALA A 113 29.87 -9.64 18.62
CA ALA A 113 30.60 -9.97 19.85
C ALA A 113 29.76 -10.81 20.84
N LEU A 114 28.43 -10.69 20.80
CA LEU A 114 27.49 -11.54 21.54
C LEU A 114 27.23 -12.91 20.88
N GLY A 115 27.87 -13.19 19.74
CA GLY A 115 27.75 -14.46 19.02
C GLY A 115 26.57 -14.54 18.05
N VAL A 116 25.91 -13.42 17.75
CA VAL A 116 24.87 -13.38 16.70
C VAL A 116 25.54 -13.45 15.33
N ASN A 117 25.03 -14.29 14.43
CA ASN A 117 25.50 -14.34 13.05
C ASN A 117 24.93 -13.16 12.24
N ILE A 118 25.55 -11.99 12.39
CA ILE A 118 25.16 -10.74 11.73
C ILE A 118 26.35 -10.12 10.99
N ARG A 119 26.08 -9.53 9.82
CA ARG A 119 27.09 -8.89 8.97
C ARG A 119 26.63 -7.51 8.50
N TYR A 120 27.58 -6.60 8.47
CA TYR A 120 27.43 -5.28 7.90
C TYR A 120 27.96 -5.28 6.46
N LEU A 121 27.10 -4.94 5.50
CA LEU A 121 27.41 -4.96 4.09
C LEU A 121 27.10 -3.58 3.48
N LYS A 122 28.16 -2.86 3.10
CA LYS A 122 28.06 -1.59 2.37
C LYS A 122 28.61 -1.75 0.95
N ARG A 123 27.82 -1.35 -0.04
CA ARG A 123 28.21 -1.40 -1.46
C ARG A 123 28.83 -0.07 -1.91
N ARG A 124 29.70 -0.13 -2.92
CA ARG A 124 30.40 1.06 -3.46
C ARG A 124 29.52 2.01 -4.26
N SER A 125 28.40 1.52 -4.80
CA SER A 125 27.54 2.28 -5.71
C SER A 125 26.07 2.07 -5.38
N ARG A 126 25.31 3.17 -5.28
CA ARG A 126 23.86 3.20 -5.04
C ARG A 126 23.00 2.92 -6.28
N ARG A 127 23.60 2.41 -7.36
CA ARG A 127 22.85 2.08 -8.58
C ARG A 127 21.68 1.15 -8.24
N CYS A 128 20.52 1.43 -8.81
CA CYS A 128 19.31 0.64 -8.61
C CYS A 128 18.72 0.67 -7.18
N SER A 129 19.12 1.62 -6.33
CA SER A 129 18.54 1.87 -4.99
C SER A 129 18.31 0.56 -4.20
N LYS A 130 17.16 0.39 -3.53
CA LYS A 130 16.82 -0.81 -2.73
C LYS A 130 16.96 -2.12 -3.52
N ALA A 131 16.48 -2.20 -4.76
CA ALA A 131 16.59 -3.41 -5.60
C ALA A 131 18.06 -3.84 -5.83
N GLY A 132 18.94 -2.87 -6.07
CA GLY A 132 20.37 -3.13 -6.22
C GLY A 132 21.04 -3.51 -4.90
N ASN A 133 20.57 -2.97 -3.79
CA ASN A 133 21.09 -3.27 -2.46
C ASN A 133 20.74 -4.70 -2.05
N LEU A 134 19.47 -5.10 -2.24
CA LEU A 134 19.01 -6.47 -2.07
C LEU A 134 19.79 -7.44 -2.96
N SER A 135 19.98 -7.11 -4.24
CA SER A 135 20.78 -7.94 -5.17
C SER A 135 22.22 -8.13 -4.69
N TYR A 136 22.84 -7.08 -4.13
CA TYR A 136 24.17 -7.18 -3.53
C TYR A 136 24.15 -8.14 -2.34
N GLY A 137 23.16 -8.03 -1.44
CA GLY A 137 22.98 -8.97 -0.33
C GLY A 137 22.81 -10.43 -0.76
N VAL A 138 21.98 -10.69 -1.79
CA VAL A 138 21.74 -12.04 -2.34
C VAL A 138 23.05 -12.71 -2.78
N ALA A 139 23.99 -11.94 -3.32
CA ALA A 139 25.29 -12.43 -3.76
C ALA A 139 26.29 -12.70 -2.62
N GLN A 140 26.04 -12.18 -1.41
CA GLN A 140 26.95 -12.28 -0.26
C GLN A 140 26.52 -13.33 0.78
N ILE A 141 25.26 -13.75 0.74
CA ILE A 141 24.63 -14.62 1.74
C ILE A 141 24.14 -15.89 1.05
N ASP A 142 24.57 -17.07 1.51
CA ASP A 142 24.13 -18.37 1.00
C ASP A 142 22.99 -18.95 1.85
N ALA A 143 21.77 -18.51 1.54
CA ALA A 143 20.55 -18.93 2.23
C ALA A 143 19.47 -19.35 1.24
N GLU A 144 18.74 -20.42 1.57
CA GLU A 144 17.66 -20.94 0.72
C GLU A 144 16.43 -20.01 0.74
N PHE A 145 16.17 -19.38 1.88
CA PHE A 145 15.10 -18.41 2.06
C PHE A 145 15.64 -17.05 2.50
N LEU A 146 14.98 -15.98 2.06
CA LEU A 146 15.37 -14.61 2.31
C LEU A 146 14.21 -13.86 2.95
N ALA A 147 14.33 -13.54 4.23
CA ALA A 147 13.42 -12.66 4.94
C ALA A 147 13.86 -11.20 4.74
N ILE A 148 12.93 -10.29 4.45
CA ILE A 148 13.25 -8.88 4.16
C ILE A 148 12.42 -7.96 5.08
N PHE A 149 13.11 -7.03 5.74
CA PHE A 149 12.51 -6.01 6.59
C PHE A 149 13.07 -4.63 6.27
N ASP A 150 12.21 -3.71 5.86
CA ASP A 150 12.55 -2.29 5.69
C ASP A 150 12.93 -1.63 7.02
N ALA A 151 13.61 -0.49 6.93
CA ALA A 151 14.23 0.17 8.08
C ALA A 151 13.29 0.47 9.26
N ASP A 152 12.00 0.68 8.99
CA ASP A 152 10.97 1.00 9.99
C ASP A 152 10.26 -0.23 10.57
N PHE A 153 10.59 -1.45 10.12
CA PHE A 153 9.91 -2.67 10.53
C PHE A 153 10.50 -3.32 11.78
N VAL A 154 9.63 -3.81 12.65
CA VAL A 154 9.98 -4.59 13.85
C VAL A 154 9.26 -5.94 13.78
N PRO A 155 9.94 -7.01 13.37
CA PRO A 155 9.34 -8.35 13.32
C PRO A 155 9.20 -8.97 14.73
N PRO A 156 8.19 -9.84 14.94
CA PRO A 156 8.05 -10.57 16.18
C PRO A 156 9.13 -11.66 16.28
N PRO A 157 9.60 -12.03 17.49
CA PRO A 157 10.65 -13.04 17.66
C PRO A 157 10.34 -14.40 17.03
N ASP A 158 9.07 -14.78 16.91
CA ASP A 158 8.65 -16.06 16.32
C ASP A 158 8.31 -16.00 14.83
N PHE A 159 8.63 -14.89 14.15
CA PHE A 159 8.36 -14.67 12.72
C PHE A 159 8.82 -15.84 11.84
N LEU A 160 10.08 -16.26 11.97
CA LEU A 160 10.64 -17.33 11.14
C LEU A 160 10.03 -18.69 11.47
N LEU A 161 9.75 -18.97 12.74
CA LEU A 161 9.11 -20.21 13.18
C LEU A 161 7.69 -20.37 12.63
N LYS A 162 6.99 -19.25 12.38
CA LYS A 162 5.64 -19.27 11.80
C LYS A 162 5.61 -19.25 10.28
N THR A 163 6.62 -18.66 9.63
CA THR A 163 6.63 -18.44 8.18
C THR A 163 7.37 -19.55 7.41
N ILE A 164 8.51 -20.02 7.91
CA ILE A 164 9.34 -21.01 7.21
C ILE A 164 8.62 -22.36 6.98
N PRO A 165 7.84 -22.91 7.93
CA PRO A 165 7.13 -24.17 7.70
C PRO A 165 6.17 -24.15 6.50
N CYS A 166 5.64 -22.98 6.11
CA CYS A 166 4.77 -22.85 4.94
C CYS A 166 5.50 -23.21 3.62
N PHE A 167 6.82 -23.09 3.58
CA PHE A 167 7.65 -23.42 2.42
C PHE A 167 7.94 -24.92 2.26
N LYS A 168 7.32 -25.77 3.10
CA LYS A 168 7.18 -27.20 2.80
C LYS A 168 6.42 -27.44 1.49
N ASP A 169 5.52 -26.52 1.08
CA ASP A 169 4.99 -26.48 -0.29
C ASP A 169 6.11 -26.03 -1.25
N PRO A 170 6.60 -26.91 -2.15
CA PRO A 170 7.67 -26.57 -3.08
C PRO A 170 7.28 -25.47 -4.07
N ASP A 171 6.00 -25.27 -4.34
CA ASP A 171 5.50 -24.24 -5.27
C ASP A 171 5.39 -22.86 -4.60
N LEU A 172 5.51 -22.78 -3.27
CA LEU A 172 5.48 -21.51 -2.57
C LEU A 172 6.79 -20.75 -2.82
N GLY A 173 6.70 -19.68 -3.60
CA GLY A 173 7.84 -18.84 -3.95
C GLY A 173 8.00 -17.63 -3.02
N PHE A 174 6.90 -17.14 -2.45
CA PHE A 174 6.87 -15.92 -1.66
C PHE A 174 5.79 -15.94 -0.59
N LEU A 175 6.10 -15.45 0.60
CA LEU A 175 5.16 -15.33 1.71
C LEU A 175 5.21 -13.91 2.26
N GLN A 176 4.06 -13.27 2.31
CA GLN A 176 3.87 -11.96 2.94
C GLN A 176 3.16 -12.14 4.28
N THR A 177 3.50 -11.32 5.26
CA THR A 177 2.82 -11.32 6.56
C THR A 177 2.05 -10.02 6.81
N GLY A 178 1.28 -10.01 7.90
CA GLY A 178 0.56 -8.84 8.38
C GLY A 178 1.48 -7.70 8.80
N ILE A 179 0.96 -6.48 8.69
CA ILE A 179 1.61 -5.24 9.09
C ILE A 179 0.64 -4.46 9.96
N ASP A 180 1.12 -4.02 11.12
CA ASP A 180 0.41 -3.12 12.01
C ASP A 180 1.31 -1.92 12.34
N TYR A 181 0.72 -0.86 12.88
CA TYR A 181 1.40 0.43 12.99
C TYR A 181 1.37 0.98 14.40
N GLU A 182 2.54 1.34 14.92
CA GLU A 182 2.70 1.82 16.30
C GLU A 182 1.98 3.17 16.50
N ASN A 183 2.12 4.06 15.53
CA ASN A 183 1.50 5.37 15.53
C ASN A 183 0.11 5.40 14.86
N ARG A 184 -0.57 4.24 14.73
CA ARG A 184 -1.90 4.16 14.10
C ARG A 184 -2.94 5.09 14.74
N ASN A 185 -2.76 5.42 16.02
CA ASN A 185 -3.67 6.29 16.79
C ASN A 185 -3.15 7.72 17.00
N ALA A 186 -2.00 8.10 16.42
CA ALA A 186 -1.40 9.43 16.60
C ALA A 186 -2.26 10.57 16.01
N SER A 187 -2.97 10.32 14.92
CA SER A 187 -3.87 11.30 14.31
C SER A 187 -4.96 10.62 13.48
N PHE A 188 -5.97 11.39 13.07
CA PHE A 188 -6.95 10.89 12.10
C PHE A 188 -6.29 10.45 10.78
N LEU A 189 -5.20 11.11 10.36
CA LEU A 189 -4.45 10.74 9.15
C LEU A 189 -3.79 9.37 9.31
N THR A 190 -3.20 9.05 10.47
CA THR A 190 -2.59 7.73 10.70
C THR A 190 -3.67 6.65 10.87
N GLN A 191 -4.80 6.96 11.50
CA GLN A 191 -5.95 6.04 11.58
C GLN A 191 -6.52 5.71 10.20
N PHE A 192 -6.70 6.73 9.34
CA PHE A 192 -7.15 6.55 7.97
C PHE A 192 -6.21 5.61 7.18
N GLN A 193 -4.90 5.83 7.29
CA GLN A 193 -3.90 4.99 6.63
C GLN A 193 -3.91 3.55 7.15
N ALA A 194 -3.94 3.38 8.47
CA ALA A 194 -3.99 2.06 9.09
C ALA A 194 -5.25 1.28 8.67
N MET A 195 -6.39 1.95 8.60
CA MET A 195 -7.66 1.34 8.17
C MET A 195 -7.64 0.94 6.69
N GLU A 196 -7.17 1.82 5.80
CA GLU A 196 -7.06 1.53 4.36
C GLU A 196 -6.11 0.38 4.07
N MET A 197 -4.93 0.38 4.69
CA MET A 197 -3.94 -0.69 4.50
C MET A 197 -4.41 -1.99 5.18
N GLY A 198 -5.08 -1.91 6.33
CA GLY A 198 -5.68 -3.07 7.00
C GLY A 198 -6.74 -3.76 6.15
N HIS A 199 -7.60 -2.99 5.45
CA HIS A 199 -8.55 -3.54 4.49
C HIS A 199 -7.85 -4.23 3.32
N GLN A 200 -6.81 -3.63 2.74
CA GLN A 200 -6.03 -4.26 1.67
C GLN A 200 -5.41 -5.58 2.09
N GLN A 201 -4.86 -5.66 3.30
CA GLN A 201 -4.33 -6.91 3.87
C GLN A 201 -5.44 -7.96 3.98
N PHE A 202 -6.63 -7.57 4.44
CA PHE A 202 -7.77 -8.47 4.54
C PHE A 202 -8.26 -8.97 3.18
N ILE A 203 -8.34 -8.12 2.15
CA ILE A 203 -8.63 -8.56 0.77
C ILE A 203 -7.57 -9.54 0.28
N THR A 204 -6.30 -9.32 0.62
CA THR A 204 -5.17 -10.18 0.22
C THR A 204 -5.25 -11.58 0.83
N VAL A 205 -5.79 -11.74 2.04
CA VAL A 205 -6.10 -13.06 2.62
C VAL A 205 -7.00 -13.87 1.68
N GLY A 206 -8.10 -13.28 1.21
CA GLY A 206 -9.05 -13.96 0.33
C GLY A 206 -8.49 -14.23 -1.06
N LEU A 207 -7.65 -13.34 -1.58
CA LEU A 207 -6.92 -13.57 -2.83
C LEU A 207 -5.94 -14.74 -2.70
N SER A 208 -5.20 -14.80 -1.59
CA SER A 208 -4.25 -15.87 -1.29
C SER A 208 -4.95 -17.22 -1.18
N GLU A 209 -6.09 -17.27 -0.48
CA GLU A 209 -6.88 -18.48 -0.26
C GLU A 209 -7.36 -19.13 -1.57
N GLU A 210 -7.67 -18.31 -2.59
CA GLU A 210 -8.13 -18.81 -3.89
C GLU A 210 -7.00 -18.92 -4.94
N GLY A 211 -5.78 -18.55 -4.59
CA GLY A 211 -4.65 -18.42 -5.52
C GLY A 211 -4.97 -17.45 -6.67
N ASN A 212 -5.58 -16.31 -6.35
CA ASN A 212 -5.77 -15.19 -7.26
C ASN A 212 -4.57 -14.25 -7.19
N MET A 213 -4.33 -13.45 -8.23
CA MET A 213 -3.19 -12.53 -8.21
C MET A 213 -3.38 -11.40 -7.19
N ALA A 214 -2.32 -11.03 -6.48
CA ALA A 214 -2.28 -9.89 -5.58
C ALA A 214 -1.06 -8.99 -5.80
N SER A 215 -1.21 -7.72 -5.43
CA SER A 215 -0.10 -6.78 -5.26
C SER A 215 0.45 -6.97 -3.86
N LEU A 216 1.71 -7.37 -3.75
CA LEU A 216 2.34 -7.72 -2.48
C LEU A 216 3.43 -6.70 -2.15
N SER A 217 3.64 -6.43 -0.86
CA SER A 217 4.67 -5.49 -0.39
C SER A 217 6.06 -6.11 -0.35
N GLY A 218 7.09 -5.26 -0.32
CA GLY A 218 8.49 -5.65 -0.30
C GLY A 218 9.15 -5.77 1.08
N SER A 219 8.38 -5.82 2.17
CA SER A 219 8.86 -5.89 3.56
C SER A 219 7.93 -6.76 4.39
N SER A 220 8.42 -7.28 5.53
CA SER A 220 7.69 -8.24 6.36
C SER A 220 7.32 -9.48 5.54
N CYS A 221 8.32 -10.03 4.86
CA CYS A 221 8.10 -11.08 3.87
C CYS A 221 9.27 -12.04 3.78
N VAL A 222 9.02 -13.23 3.21
CA VAL A 222 10.02 -14.27 2.96
C VAL A 222 9.95 -14.70 1.51
N TRP A 223 11.10 -14.77 0.84
CA TRP A 223 11.26 -15.28 -0.51
C TRP A 223 12.01 -16.60 -0.52
N ARG A 224 11.58 -17.54 -1.35
CA ARG A 224 12.40 -18.68 -1.77
C ARG A 224 13.42 -18.19 -2.79
N ARG A 225 14.72 -18.43 -2.57
CA ARG A 225 15.79 -18.01 -3.49
C ARG A 225 15.55 -18.50 -4.91
N ALA A 226 15.20 -19.77 -5.08
CA ALA A 226 14.96 -20.37 -6.40
C ALA A 226 13.85 -19.63 -7.19
N CYS A 227 12.81 -19.15 -6.52
CA CYS A 227 11.78 -18.32 -7.13
C CYS A 227 12.36 -16.99 -7.62
N MET A 228 13.12 -16.29 -6.77
CA MET A 228 13.76 -15.03 -7.15
C MET A 228 14.73 -15.19 -8.32
N GLU A 229 15.54 -16.24 -8.32
CA GLU A 229 16.48 -16.55 -9.41
C GLU A 229 15.75 -16.86 -10.71
N ALA A 230 14.66 -17.64 -10.66
CA ALA A 230 13.82 -17.92 -11.82
C ALA A 230 13.22 -16.64 -12.43
N MET A 231 12.94 -15.61 -11.62
CA MET A 231 12.43 -14.32 -12.09
C MET A 231 13.53 -13.36 -12.57
N GLY A 232 14.80 -13.78 -12.49
CA GLY A 232 15.97 -13.01 -12.89
C GLY A 232 16.42 -11.96 -11.85
N GLY A 233 16.07 -12.16 -10.58
CA GLY A 233 16.46 -11.33 -9.44
C GLY A 233 15.75 -9.98 -9.36
N TRP A 234 16.13 -9.18 -8.35
CA TRP A 234 15.64 -7.81 -8.15
C TRP A 234 16.15 -6.89 -9.27
N LYS A 235 15.24 -6.22 -9.98
CA LYS A 235 15.57 -5.24 -11.03
C LYS A 235 14.95 -3.89 -10.70
N ALA A 236 15.72 -2.81 -10.79
CA ALA A 236 15.21 -1.45 -10.59
C ALA A 236 14.47 -0.88 -11.81
N ALA A 237 13.69 -1.73 -12.47
CA ALA A 237 12.98 -1.33 -13.69
C ALA A 237 11.68 -0.55 -13.38
N THR A 238 11.25 -0.52 -12.11
CA THR A 238 10.11 0.21 -11.58
C THR A 238 10.47 0.81 -10.22
N ALA A 239 9.72 1.83 -9.76
CA ALA A 239 9.85 2.36 -8.40
C ALA A 239 9.23 1.46 -7.30
N THR A 240 8.73 0.29 -7.70
CA THR A 240 8.05 -0.72 -6.88
C THR A 240 8.60 -2.08 -7.30
N GLU A 241 9.88 -2.32 -6.98
CA GLU A 241 10.60 -3.53 -7.37
C GLU A 241 9.94 -4.80 -6.81
N ASP A 242 9.30 -4.67 -5.64
CA ASP A 242 8.53 -5.66 -4.91
C ASP A 242 7.31 -6.14 -5.68
N VAL A 243 6.50 -5.20 -6.15
CA VAL A 243 5.31 -5.51 -6.95
C VAL A 243 5.70 -6.09 -8.30
N ASP A 244 6.80 -5.60 -8.91
CA ASP A 244 7.29 -6.13 -10.19
C ASP A 244 7.72 -7.60 -10.10
N ILE A 245 8.57 -7.95 -9.12
CA ILE A 245 9.00 -9.36 -8.94
C ILE A 245 7.84 -10.24 -8.46
N GLY A 246 6.94 -9.70 -7.63
CA GLY A 246 5.72 -10.37 -7.17
C GLY A 246 4.81 -10.78 -8.31
N TYR A 247 4.54 -9.89 -9.27
CA TYR A 247 3.74 -10.25 -10.45
C TYR A 247 4.46 -11.22 -11.38
N LYS A 248 5.78 -11.08 -11.57
CA LYS A 248 6.54 -12.06 -12.35
C LYS A 248 6.45 -13.45 -11.77
N ALA A 249 6.62 -13.60 -10.45
CA ALA A 249 6.51 -14.88 -9.76
C ALA A 249 5.14 -15.53 -10.00
N GLN A 250 4.06 -14.77 -9.77
CA GLN A 250 2.69 -15.24 -9.98
C GLN A 250 2.37 -15.59 -11.44
N LEU A 251 2.88 -14.81 -12.40
CA LEU A 251 2.75 -15.11 -13.83
C LEU A 251 3.61 -16.32 -14.26
N GLY A 252 4.69 -16.58 -13.52
CA GLY A 252 5.58 -17.73 -13.65
C GLY A 252 5.13 -18.98 -12.88
N ASP A 253 3.86 -19.06 -12.48
CA ASP A 253 3.23 -20.19 -11.77
C ASP A 253 3.76 -20.46 -10.35
N TRP A 254 4.53 -19.55 -9.76
CA TRP A 254 4.84 -19.62 -8.32
C TRP A 254 3.62 -19.22 -7.50
N LYS A 255 3.35 -19.98 -6.44
CA LYS A 255 2.35 -19.62 -5.43
C LYS A 255 2.92 -18.55 -4.51
N TYR A 256 2.02 -17.74 -3.96
CA TYR A 256 2.30 -16.92 -2.79
C TYR A 256 1.33 -17.26 -1.66
N ALA A 257 1.72 -16.94 -0.44
CA ALA A 257 0.88 -17.06 0.75
C ALA A 257 0.82 -15.73 1.50
N TYR A 258 -0.29 -15.50 2.21
CA TYR A 258 -0.47 -14.33 3.07
C TYR A 258 -0.83 -14.74 4.51
N LEU A 259 0.07 -14.51 5.47
CA LEU A 259 -0.14 -14.80 6.89
C LEU A 259 -0.45 -13.52 7.68
N LYS A 260 -1.72 -13.15 7.74
CA LYS A 260 -2.19 -11.93 8.43
C LYS A 260 -1.81 -11.87 9.92
N ASP A 261 -1.79 -13.01 10.61
CA ASP A 261 -1.59 -13.08 12.07
C ASP A 261 -0.11 -13.11 12.51
N VAL A 262 0.82 -13.17 11.55
CA VAL A 262 2.23 -12.87 11.80
C VAL A 262 2.37 -11.38 11.52
N VAL A 263 2.61 -10.56 12.54
CA VAL A 263 2.51 -9.11 12.39
C VAL A 263 3.85 -8.45 12.71
N SER A 264 4.44 -7.77 11.73
CA SER A 264 5.55 -6.84 11.98
C SER A 264 5.01 -5.42 12.18
N MET A 265 5.54 -4.72 13.20
CA MET A 265 5.17 -3.33 13.46
C MET A 265 5.94 -2.39 12.53
N SER A 266 5.30 -1.33 12.04
CA SER A 266 5.88 -0.28 11.18
C SER A 266 5.38 1.11 11.64
N ILE A 267 5.93 2.18 11.05
CA ILE A 267 5.58 3.57 11.35
C ILE A 267 4.92 4.23 10.14
N LEU A 268 3.75 4.85 10.34
CA LEU A 268 3.04 5.61 9.32
C LEU A 268 3.58 7.03 9.18
N PRO A 269 3.51 7.66 8.00
CA PRO A 269 3.72 9.10 7.87
C PRO A 269 2.69 9.88 8.70
N GLU A 270 3.16 10.70 9.65
CA GLU A 270 2.29 11.52 10.51
C GLU A 270 1.94 12.87 9.89
N THR A 271 2.78 13.37 9.00
CA THR A 271 2.57 14.66 8.31
C THR A 271 1.88 14.44 6.97
N VAL A 272 0.98 15.35 6.60
CA VAL A 272 0.31 15.27 5.30
C VAL A 272 1.30 15.48 4.16
N SER A 273 2.38 16.22 4.41
CA SER A 273 3.48 16.42 3.46
C SER A 273 4.19 15.12 3.11
N ALA A 274 4.51 14.29 4.11
CA ALA A 274 5.10 12.97 3.89
C ALA A 274 4.10 11.99 3.23
N PHE A 275 2.83 12.04 3.66
CA PHE A 275 1.76 11.24 3.08
C PHE A 275 1.55 11.50 1.58
N ARG A 276 1.50 12.77 1.14
CA ARG A 276 1.38 13.17 -0.27
C ARG A 276 2.44 12.52 -1.15
N VAL A 277 3.71 12.69 -0.76
CA VAL A 277 4.86 12.17 -1.51
C VAL A 277 4.84 10.65 -1.56
N GLN A 278 4.52 10.00 -0.43
CA GLN A 278 4.43 8.54 -0.39
C GLN A 278 3.33 8.01 -1.33
N ARG A 279 2.13 8.59 -1.29
CA ARG A 279 0.98 8.14 -2.08
C ARG A 279 1.12 8.43 -3.57
N GLU A 280 1.70 9.57 -3.94
CA GLU A 280 2.06 9.84 -5.34
C GLU A 280 3.06 8.81 -5.86
N ARG A 281 4.10 8.50 -5.08
CA ARG A 281 5.12 7.52 -5.45
C ARG A 281 4.52 6.13 -5.63
N TRP A 282 3.65 5.70 -4.71
CA TRP A 282 2.93 4.43 -4.83
C TRP A 282 2.01 4.40 -6.05
N GLY A 283 1.18 5.43 -6.26
CA GLY A 283 0.33 5.52 -7.44
C GLY A 283 1.13 5.44 -8.74
N ARG A 284 2.23 6.19 -8.84
CA ARG A 284 3.15 6.15 -9.98
C ARG A 284 3.73 4.75 -10.22
N GLY A 285 4.26 4.11 -9.18
CA GLY A 285 4.87 2.79 -9.25
C GLY A 285 3.89 1.69 -9.64
N LEU A 286 2.74 1.65 -8.96
CA LEU A 286 1.69 0.64 -9.18
C LEU A 286 1.05 0.76 -10.56
N ILE A 287 0.71 1.97 -11.01
CA ILE A 287 0.16 2.20 -12.36
C ILE A 287 1.18 1.78 -13.42
N HIS A 288 2.46 2.14 -13.25
CA HIS A 288 3.51 1.74 -14.19
C HIS A 288 3.67 0.20 -14.22
N SER A 289 3.68 -0.46 -13.06
CA SER A 289 3.75 -1.92 -12.95
C SER A 289 2.56 -2.60 -13.65
N ALA A 290 1.35 -2.07 -13.49
CA ALA A 290 0.15 -2.59 -14.16
C ALA A 290 0.30 -2.63 -15.68
N PHE A 291 0.70 -1.50 -16.29
CA PHE A 291 0.91 -1.41 -17.74
C PHE A 291 2.09 -2.25 -18.23
N ARG A 292 3.10 -2.48 -17.40
CA ARG A 292 4.22 -3.37 -17.73
C ARG A 292 3.79 -4.83 -17.84
N HIS A 293 2.89 -5.27 -16.96
CA HIS A 293 2.50 -6.68 -16.83
C HIS A 293 1.19 -7.05 -17.53
N VAL A 294 0.38 -6.07 -17.95
CA VAL A 294 -0.95 -6.29 -18.56
C VAL A 294 -0.89 -7.23 -19.77
N GLY A 295 0.10 -7.07 -20.64
CA GLY A 295 0.26 -7.92 -21.83
C GLY A 295 0.53 -9.38 -21.48
N SER A 296 1.38 -9.62 -20.48
CA SER A 296 1.67 -10.97 -19.97
C SER A 296 0.46 -11.58 -19.27
N MET A 297 -0.29 -10.79 -18.49
CA MET A 297 -1.50 -11.23 -17.81
C MET A 297 -2.59 -11.69 -18.81
N PHE A 298 -2.82 -10.94 -19.89
CA PHE A 298 -3.80 -11.36 -20.91
C PHE A 298 -3.36 -12.58 -21.73
N LYS A 299 -2.06 -12.78 -21.93
CA LYS A 299 -1.50 -13.97 -22.60
C LYS A 299 -1.56 -15.22 -21.73
N LYS A 300 -1.52 -15.06 -20.40
CA LYS A 300 -1.59 -16.18 -19.45
C LYS A 300 -2.97 -16.84 -19.52
N LYS A 301 -2.97 -18.17 -19.65
CA LYS A 301 -4.19 -18.99 -19.58
C LYS A 301 -4.69 -19.03 -18.14
N MET A 302 -5.84 -18.42 -17.87
CA MET A 302 -6.49 -18.45 -16.57
C MET A 302 -8.02 -18.28 -16.72
N PRO A 303 -8.83 -18.77 -15.75
CA PRO A 303 -10.27 -18.56 -15.76
C PRO A 303 -10.66 -17.08 -15.77
N LEU A 304 -11.81 -16.75 -16.36
CA LEU A 304 -12.29 -15.36 -16.48
C LEU A 304 -12.34 -14.64 -15.13
N LEU A 305 -12.86 -15.31 -14.08
CA LEU A 305 -12.96 -14.70 -12.75
C LEU A 305 -11.58 -14.38 -12.14
N LYS A 306 -10.60 -15.27 -12.29
CA LYS A 306 -9.21 -15.02 -11.87
C LYS A 306 -8.62 -13.83 -12.64
N ARG A 307 -8.89 -13.74 -13.95
CA ARG A 307 -8.48 -12.62 -14.79
C ARG A 307 -9.13 -11.32 -14.35
N MET A 308 -10.41 -11.33 -13.99
CA MET A 308 -11.11 -10.14 -13.48
C MET A 308 -10.48 -9.66 -12.17
N HIS A 309 -10.16 -10.57 -11.24
CA HIS A 309 -9.41 -10.21 -10.02
C HIS A 309 -8.01 -9.67 -10.34
N ALA A 310 -7.28 -10.28 -11.27
CA ALA A 310 -5.97 -9.78 -11.69
C ALA A 310 -6.06 -8.35 -12.27
N VAL A 311 -7.01 -8.08 -13.17
CA VAL A 311 -7.28 -6.74 -13.69
C VAL A 311 -7.63 -5.78 -12.56
N SER A 312 -8.54 -6.18 -11.67
CA SER A 312 -8.97 -5.37 -10.52
C SER A 312 -7.80 -4.97 -9.62
N MET A 313 -6.92 -5.92 -9.29
CA MET A 313 -5.78 -5.67 -8.40
C MET A 313 -4.69 -4.85 -9.06
N MET A 314 -4.33 -5.18 -10.31
CA MET A 314 -3.29 -4.46 -11.06
C MET A 314 -3.71 -3.01 -11.33
N PHE A 315 -4.97 -2.77 -11.68
CA PHE A 315 -5.46 -1.46 -12.08
C PHE A 315 -6.22 -0.70 -10.97
N SER A 316 -6.23 -1.20 -9.73
CA SER A 316 -6.88 -0.53 -8.59
C SER A 316 -6.37 0.91 -8.39
N SER A 317 -5.06 1.13 -8.53
CA SER A 317 -4.43 2.45 -8.45
C SER A 317 -4.84 3.38 -9.59
N LEU A 318 -5.00 2.84 -10.81
CA LEU A 318 -5.50 3.59 -11.96
C LEU A 318 -6.98 3.92 -11.81
N LEU A 319 -7.77 2.99 -11.25
CA LEU A 319 -9.17 3.21 -10.93
C LEU A 319 -9.30 4.35 -9.91
N LEU A 320 -8.51 4.35 -8.84
CA LEU A 320 -8.48 5.45 -7.87
C LEU A 320 -8.10 6.79 -8.54
N ALA A 321 -7.07 6.80 -9.40
CA ALA A 321 -6.72 7.99 -10.19
C ALA A 321 -7.89 8.46 -11.07
N SER A 322 -8.66 7.53 -11.66
CA SER A 322 -9.80 7.86 -12.52
C SER A 322 -11.00 8.47 -11.76
N ILE A 323 -11.11 8.23 -10.44
CA ILE A 323 -12.09 8.92 -9.60
C ILE A 323 -11.82 10.44 -9.57
N TYR A 324 -10.55 10.86 -9.66
CA TYR A 324 -10.23 12.28 -9.80
C TYR A 324 -10.73 12.84 -11.15
N CYS A 325 -10.67 12.06 -12.23
CA CYS A 325 -11.29 12.45 -13.50
C CYS A 325 -12.81 12.59 -13.38
N LEU A 326 -13.50 11.68 -12.67
CA LEU A 326 -14.94 11.82 -12.39
C LEU A 326 -15.24 13.11 -11.61
N PHE A 327 -14.41 13.43 -10.63
CA PHE A 327 -14.51 14.70 -9.91
C PHE A 327 -14.32 15.91 -10.85
N LEU A 328 -13.35 15.90 -11.76
CA LEU A 328 -13.15 16.96 -12.76
C LEU A 328 -14.24 17.03 -13.84
N LEU A 329 -15.02 15.97 -14.02
CA LEU A 329 -16.20 15.98 -14.88
C LEU A 329 -17.44 16.54 -14.16
N SER A 330 -17.42 16.66 -12.83
CA SER A 330 -18.60 17.08 -12.08
C SER A 330 -19.07 18.50 -12.39
N LEU A 331 -18.18 19.49 -12.55
CA LEU A 331 -18.56 20.85 -12.95
C LEU A 331 -19.14 20.93 -14.37
N PRO A 332 -18.45 20.45 -15.43
CA PRO A 332 -19.01 20.55 -16.77
C PRO A 332 -20.33 19.76 -16.91
N LEU A 333 -20.47 18.61 -16.25
CA LEU A 333 -21.75 17.89 -16.22
C LEU A 333 -22.83 18.71 -15.52
N THR A 334 -22.51 19.38 -14.40
CA THR A 334 -23.46 20.23 -13.67
C THR A 334 -23.90 21.45 -14.50
N LEU A 335 -22.98 22.08 -15.24
CA LEU A 335 -23.24 23.30 -16.02
C LEU A 335 -23.95 23.03 -17.36
N PHE A 336 -23.56 21.96 -18.06
CA PHE A 336 -23.95 21.73 -19.45
C PHE A 336 -24.98 20.61 -19.64
N MET A 337 -25.12 19.70 -18.68
CA MET A 337 -26.19 18.70 -18.73
C MET A 337 -27.36 19.12 -17.85
N GLN A 338 -28.49 19.39 -18.48
CA GLN A 338 -29.78 19.31 -17.82
C GLN A 338 -30.04 17.81 -17.62
N PHE A 339 -29.92 17.32 -16.39
CA PHE A 339 -30.07 15.90 -16.04
C PHE A 339 -31.54 15.41 -16.16
N GLU A 340 -32.17 15.66 -17.31
CA GLU A 340 -33.53 15.23 -17.62
C GLU A 340 -33.58 13.74 -18.05
N GLY A 341 -32.43 13.18 -18.43
CA GLY A 341 -32.29 11.76 -18.74
C GLY A 341 -32.31 10.90 -17.48
N VAL A 342 -33.41 10.16 -17.28
CA VAL A 342 -33.57 9.19 -16.18
C VAL A 342 -32.36 8.26 -16.05
N GLY A 343 -31.75 7.84 -17.17
CA GLY A 343 -30.56 6.99 -17.19
C GLY A 343 -29.36 7.59 -16.44
N PHE A 344 -29.08 8.88 -16.62
CA PHE A 344 -27.97 9.55 -15.95
C PHE A 344 -28.21 9.63 -14.44
N VAL A 345 -29.43 10.01 -14.04
CA VAL A 345 -29.81 10.09 -12.62
C VAL A 345 -29.62 8.74 -11.94
N LEU A 346 -30.11 7.66 -12.57
CA LEU A 346 -29.94 6.31 -12.06
C LEU A 346 -28.47 5.89 -11.96
N ALA A 347 -27.64 6.23 -12.96
CA ALA A 347 -26.21 5.94 -12.92
C ALA A 347 -25.50 6.70 -11.80
N ALA A 348 -25.80 7.98 -11.60
CA ALA A 348 -25.23 8.77 -10.51
C ALA A 348 -25.65 8.23 -9.14
N LEU A 349 -26.93 7.88 -8.96
CA LEU A 349 -27.42 7.24 -7.74
C LEU A 349 -26.75 5.87 -7.50
N ALA A 350 -26.59 5.07 -8.55
CA ALA A 350 -25.87 3.80 -8.48
C ALA A 350 -24.41 4.01 -8.09
N PHE A 351 -23.73 5.04 -8.61
CA PHE A 351 -22.37 5.39 -8.21
C PHE A 351 -22.28 5.70 -6.71
N PHE A 352 -23.16 6.56 -6.18
CA PHE A 352 -23.14 6.88 -4.74
C PHE A 352 -23.50 5.66 -3.88
N ALA A 353 -24.42 4.81 -4.32
CA ALA A 353 -24.73 3.55 -3.65
C ALA A 353 -23.51 2.61 -3.63
N LEU A 354 -22.78 2.50 -4.75
CA LEU A 354 -21.53 1.73 -4.82
C LEU A 354 -20.44 2.29 -3.91
N VAL A 355 -20.29 3.62 -3.82
CA VAL A 355 -19.36 4.26 -2.89
C VAL A 355 -19.72 3.95 -1.45
N ALA A 356 -21.01 3.99 -1.09
CA ALA A 356 -21.47 3.64 0.26
C ALA A 356 -21.21 2.16 0.59
N VAL A 357 -21.51 1.25 -0.35
CA VAL A 357 -21.24 -0.19 -0.21
C VAL A 357 -19.75 -0.47 -0.09
N TRP A 358 -18.93 0.17 -0.91
CA TRP A 358 -17.48 0.06 -0.86
C TRP A 358 -16.90 0.60 0.46
N GLY A 359 -17.34 1.79 0.90
CA GLY A 359 -16.93 2.37 2.18
C GLY A 359 -17.30 1.46 3.36
N PHE A 360 -18.47 0.81 3.30
CA PHE A 360 -18.87 -0.18 4.28
C PHE A 360 -18.06 -1.48 4.21
N ALA A 361 -17.69 -1.94 3.01
CA ALA A 361 -16.82 -3.10 2.83
C ALA A 361 -15.43 -2.87 3.44
N ASN A 362 -14.88 -1.66 3.30
CA ASN A 362 -13.59 -1.25 3.90
C ASN A 362 -13.62 -1.29 5.43
N ILE A 363 -14.79 -1.02 6.00
CA ILE A 363 -15.03 -1.09 7.44
C ILE A 363 -15.05 -2.53 7.92
N VAL A 364 -15.86 -3.38 7.28
CA VAL A 364 -15.97 -4.80 7.66
C VAL A 364 -14.64 -5.54 7.49
N GLY A 365 -13.84 -5.15 6.48
CA GLY A 365 -12.54 -5.75 6.21
C GLY A 365 -11.41 -5.30 7.12
N SER A 366 -11.61 -4.29 7.98
CA SER A 366 -10.57 -3.78 8.88
C SER A 366 -10.90 -4.14 10.34
N PRO A 367 -10.14 -5.04 10.99
CA PRO A 367 -10.29 -5.30 12.44
C PRO A 367 -10.11 -4.03 13.29
N LEU A 368 -9.40 -3.04 12.74
CA LEU A 368 -9.16 -1.73 13.35
C LEU A 368 -10.42 -0.86 13.40
N TRP A 369 -11.52 -1.29 12.79
CA TRP A 369 -12.80 -0.61 12.90
C TRP A 369 -13.31 -0.54 14.34
N GLU A 370 -13.15 -1.59 15.15
CA GLU A 370 -13.63 -1.55 16.53
C GLU A 370 -12.89 -0.50 17.35
N ASP A 371 -11.57 -0.39 17.14
CA ASP A 371 -10.71 0.66 17.70
C ASP A 371 -11.12 2.06 17.21
N PHE A 372 -11.37 2.23 15.91
CA PHE A 372 -11.71 3.51 15.27
C PHE A 372 -13.13 3.99 15.62
N ALA A 373 -14.09 3.05 15.65
CA ALA A 373 -15.47 3.30 16.02
C ALA A 373 -15.64 3.46 17.53
N GLY A 374 -14.67 3.02 18.35
CA GLY A 374 -14.70 3.10 19.80
C GLY A 374 -15.94 2.43 20.41
N GLY A 375 -16.35 1.29 19.85
CA GLY A 375 -17.55 0.55 20.29
C GLY A 375 -18.89 1.28 20.07
N ARG A 376 -18.93 2.35 19.27
CA ARG A 376 -20.17 3.13 19.03
C ARG A 376 -21.13 2.39 18.09
N GLY A 377 -22.42 2.47 18.38
CA GLY A 377 -23.47 1.89 17.53
C GLY A 377 -23.54 2.54 16.15
N PHE A 378 -24.04 1.77 15.16
CA PHE A 378 -24.02 2.05 13.72
C PHE A 378 -24.30 3.52 13.30
N LEU A 379 -25.35 4.14 13.85
CA LEU A 379 -25.74 5.52 13.51
C LEU A 379 -24.71 6.57 13.94
N ARG A 380 -23.98 6.33 15.03
CA ARG A 380 -22.94 7.25 15.52
C ARG A 380 -21.64 7.11 14.74
N THR A 381 -21.50 6.06 13.94
CA THR A 381 -20.29 5.79 13.17
C THR A 381 -20.37 6.30 11.72
N PHE A 382 -21.58 6.54 11.20
CA PHE A 382 -21.78 7.08 9.85
C PHE A 382 -20.97 8.36 9.54
N PRO A 383 -20.88 9.37 10.44
CA PRO A 383 -20.03 10.54 10.18
C PRO A 383 -18.56 10.18 9.96
N TYR A 384 -18.04 9.21 10.73
CA TYR A 384 -16.64 8.77 10.61
C TYR A 384 -16.38 8.06 9.28
N VAL A 385 -17.33 7.25 8.81
CA VAL A 385 -17.28 6.63 7.47
C VAL A 385 -17.20 7.70 6.38
N TYR A 386 -18.04 8.74 6.50
CA TYR A 386 -18.06 9.81 5.52
C TYR A 386 -16.75 10.59 5.48
N VAL A 387 -16.18 10.93 6.64
CA VAL A 387 -14.86 11.58 6.71
C VAL A 387 -13.77 10.66 6.13
N TYR A 388 -13.79 9.36 6.46
CA TYR A 388 -12.87 8.36 5.90
C TYR A 388 -12.94 8.32 4.37
N VAL A 389 -14.14 8.17 3.80
CA VAL A 389 -14.36 8.16 2.34
C VAL A 389 -13.88 9.47 1.71
N SER A 390 -14.07 10.62 2.38
CA SER A 390 -13.68 11.92 1.83
C SER A 390 -12.18 12.08 1.59
N LEU A 391 -11.31 11.38 2.36
CA LEU A 391 -9.87 11.41 2.16
C LEU A 391 -9.39 10.66 0.91
N PHE A 392 -10.23 9.81 0.30
CA PHE A 392 -9.89 9.17 -0.97
C PHE A 392 -9.89 10.15 -2.14
N LEU A 393 -10.55 11.32 -2.06
CA LEU A 393 -10.53 12.32 -3.13
C LEU A 393 -9.17 13.05 -3.24
N PRO A 394 -8.57 13.55 -2.14
CA PRO A 394 -7.17 13.97 -2.16
C PRO A 394 -6.21 12.84 -2.58
N MET A 395 -6.43 11.62 -2.10
CA MET A 395 -5.59 10.49 -2.53
C MET A 395 -5.70 10.22 -4.04
N ALA A 396 -6.91 10.32 -4.61
CA ALA A 396 -7.15 10.19 -6.04
C ALA A 396 -6.37 11.24 -6.85
N LEU A 397 -6.27 12.49 -6.36
CA LEU A 397 -5.39 13.50 -6.96
C LEU A 397 -3.93 13.03 -6.98
N TYR A 398 -3.40 12.52 -5.87
CA TYR A 398 -2.00 12.09 -5.80
C TYR A 398 -1.71 10.93 -6.76
N TYR A 399 -2.63 9.98 -6.87
CA TYR A 399 -2.54 8.86 -7.80
C TYR A 399 -2.69 9.32 -9.26
N PHE A 400 -3.54 10.30 -9.52
CA PHE A 400 -3.69 10.93 -10.84
C PHE A 400 -2.41 11.64 -11.29
N VAL A 401 -1.81 12.44 -10.42
CA VAL A 401 -0.51 13.09 -10.69
C VAL A 401 0.60 12.05 -10.89
N GLY A 402 0.63 11.01 -10.05
CA GLY A 402 1.56 9.89 -10.19
C GLY A 402 1.39 9.14 -11.52
N GLY A 403 0.14 8.93 -11.96
CA GLY A 403 -0.19 8.34 -13.26
C GLY A 403 0.26 9.20 -14.44
N ILE A 404 0.07 10.52 -14.38
CA ILE A 404 0.59 11.45 -15.40
C ILE A 404 2.12 11.39 -15.47
N ARG A 405 2.80 11.38 -14.31
CA ARG A 405 4.26 11.28 -14.24
C ARG A 405 4.76 9.94 -14.79
N ALA A 406 4.08 8.84 -14.49
CA ALA A 406 4.35 7.52 -15.07
C ALA A 406 4.21 7.53 -16.61
N ALA A 407 3.14 8.12 -17.14
CA ALA A 407 2.90 8.22 -18.57
C ALA A 407 3.96 9.07 -19.31
N ARG A 408 4.54 10.07 -18.61
CA ARG A 408 5.64 10.90 -19.12
C ARG A 408 7.02 10.27 -18.96
N GLY A 409 7.12 9.06 -18.41
CA GLY A 409 8.39 8.40 -18.14
C GLY A 409 9.22 9.05 -17.04
N VAL A 410 8.61 9.86 -16.16
CA VAL A 410 9.29 10.50 -15.04
C VAL A 410 9.45 9.48 -13.92
N PHE A 411 10.58 8.76 -13.95
CA PHE A 411 10.95 7.76 -12.96
C PHE A 411 12.05 8.26 -11.99
N GLU A 412 12.16 9.58 -11.79
CA GLU A 412 13.19 10.25 -10.98
C GLU A 412 13.53 9.55 -9.65
N GLU A 413 14.79 9.74 -9.22
CA GLU A 413 15.45 9.14 -8.05
C GLU A 413 14.56 9.12 -6.80
N PHE A 414 14.60 7.99 -6.10
CA PHE A 414 13.86 7.73 -4.88
C PHE A 414 14.09 8.84 -3.83
N ASN A 415 13.08 9.69 -3.61
CA ASN A 415 13.04 10.58 -2.47
C ASN A 415 12.44 9.85 -1.26
N ARG A 416 13.18 9.79 -0.16
CA ARG A 416 12.79 9.15 1.11
C ARG A 416 11.50 9.76 1.64
N THR A 417 10.64 8.93 2.23
CA THR A 417 9.59 9.40 3.13
C THR A 417 10.18 9.37 4.55
N PRO A 418 10.36 10.51 5.23
CA PRO A 418 10.95 10.53 6.57
C PRO A 418 10.12 9.71 7.57
N LYS A 419 10.81 8.96 8.44
CA LYS A 419 10.24 8.11 9.51
C LYS A 419 11.03 8.42 10.78
N CYS A 420 10.36 8.87 11.85
CA CYS A 420 10.99 9.19 13.14
C CYS A 420 10.09 8.71 14.28
N GLU A 421 10.69 8.35 15.42
CA GLU A 421 9.99 8.00 16.67
C GLU A 421 9.69 9.22 17.56
N ASP A 422 10.49 10.30 17.48
CA ASP A 422 10.41 11.47 18.37
C ASP A 422 10.26 12.82 17.62
N GLU A 423 9.88 13.88 18.36
CA GLU A 423 9.59 15.26 17.89
C GLU A 423 10.70 15.91 17.03
N ASP A 424 11.90 15.34 16.97
CA ASP A 424 13.04 15.83 16.20
C ASP A 424 12.98 15.39 14.71
N CYS A 425 11.91 15.79 14.04
CA CYS A 425 11.79 15.71 12.58
C CYS A 425 12.55 16.88 11.91
N SER A 426 13.87 16.90 12.00
CA SER A 426 14.71 17.91 11.34
C SER A 426 14.58 17.88 9.80
N GLU A 427 14.21 16.73 9.21
CA GLU A 427 13.99 16.57 7.77
C GLU A 427 12.54 16.26 7.41
N ARG A 428 11.65 17.26 7.43
CA ARG A 428 10.35 17.17 6.76
C ARG A 428 10.55 17.22 5.24
N PRO A 429 9.92 16.33 4.45
CA PRO A 429 10.09 16.38 3.00
C PRO A 429 9.58 17.74 2.50
N LYS A 430 10.27 18.33 1.51
CA LYS A 430 9.81 19.59 0.92
C LYS A 430 8.39 19.37 0.39
N ILE A 431 7.51 20.33 0.68
CA ILE A 431 6.14 20.33 0.15
C ILE A 431 6.24 20.30 -1.37
N ASP A 432 5.74 19.24 -2.01
CA ASP A 432 5.62 19.19 -3.46
C ASP A 432 4.59 20.24 -3.88
N ALA A 433 5.08 21.33 -4.48
CA ALA A 433 4.26 22.47 -4.87
C ALA A 433 3.14 22.07 -5.83
N TRP A 434 3.37 21.10 -6.72
CA TRP A 434 2.36 20.65 -7.68
C TRP A 434 1.20 19.95 -6.99
N LEU A 435 1.48 19.08 -6.03
CA LEU A 435 0.45 18.40 -5.25
C LEU A 435 -0.35 19.40 -4.42
N TYR A 436 0.33 20.33 -3.75
CA TYR A 436 -0.32 21.36 -2.93
C TYR A 436 -1.19 22.32 -3.76
N TRP A 437 -0.71 22.80 -4.91
CA TRP A 437 -1.52 23.62 -5.81
C TRP A 437 -2.70 22.83 -6.40
N GLY A 438 -2.51 21.55 -6.70
CA GLY A 438 -3.58 20.65 -7.11
C GLY A 438 -4.69 20.55 -6.06
N GLU A 439 -4.35 20.51 -4.77
CA GLU A 439 -5.33 20.51 -3.68
C GLU A 439 -6.09 21.83 -3.58
N ILE A 440 -5.40 22.98 -3.68
CA ILE A 440 -6.05 24.30 -3.68
C ILE A 440 -7.01 24.41 -4.86
N PHE A 441 -6.56 24.06 -6.06
CA PHE A 441 -7.39 24.04 -7.26
C PHE A 441 -8.62 23.16 -7.05
N SER A 442 -8.43 21.93 -6.54
CA SER A 442 -9.52 20.99 -6.34
C SER A 442 -10.53 21.47 -5.29
N PHE A 443 -10.05 22.11 -4.21
CA PHE A 443 -10.93 22.70 -3.21
C PHE A 443 -11.80 23.82 -3.80
N VAL A 444 -11.17 24.78 -4.51
CA VAL A 444 -11.88 25.89 -5.16
C VAL A 444 -12.85 25.36 -6.22
N TYR A 445 -12.41 24.41 -7.04
CA TYR A 445 -13.23 23.76 -8.06
C TYR A 445 -14.46 23.08 -7.43
N ALA A 446 -14.32 22.40 -6.30
CA ALA A 446 -15.42 21.76 -5.59
C ALA A 446 -16.44 22.78 -5.05
N VAL A 447 -15.96 23.91 -4.52
CA VAL A 447 -16.83 25.03 -4.09
C VAL A 447 -17.61 25.58 -5.28
N LEU A 448 -16.93 25.88 -6.40
CA LEU A 448 -17.57 26.38 -7.62
C LEU A 448 -18.60 25.40 -8.17
N THR A 449 -18.30 24.10 -8.17
CA THR A 449 -19.23 23.05 -8.60
C THR A 449 -20.47 23.01 -7.73
N THR A 450 -20.30 23.15 -6.41
CA THR A 450 -21.41 23.15 -5.47
C THR A 450 -22.31 24.37 -5.70
N VAL A 451 -21.73 25.56 -5.84
CA VAL A 451 -22.47 26.80 -6.14
C VAL A 451 -23.18 26.71 -7.49
N ALA A 452 -22.50 26.21 -8.53
CA ALA A 452 -23.10 25.99 -9.84
C ALA A 452 -24.30 25.03 -9.78
N GLY A 453 -24.20 23.93 -9.02
CA GLY A 453 -25.29 22.99 -8.82
C GLY A 453 -26.49 23.62 -8.12
N MET A 454 -26.27 24.48 -7.11
CA MET A 454 -27.34 25.22 -6.46
C MET A 454 -28.03 26.22 -7.40
N ILE A 455 -27.26 26.97 -8.19
CA ILE A 455 -27.79 27.98 -9.12
C ILE A 455 -28.60 27.34 -10.26
N THR A 456 -28.09 26.22 -10.79
CA THR A 456 -28.73 25.49 -11.90
C THR A 456 -29.88 24.59 -11.44
N GLY A 457 -30.10 24.45 -10.13
CA GLY A 457 -31.03 23.46 -9.56
C GLY A 457 -30.55 22.01 -9.70
N ASN A 458 -29.34 21.81 -10.18
CA ASN A 458 -28.74 20.52 -10.45
C ASN A 458 -28.03 19.97 -9.19
N VAL A 459 -28.77 19.20 -8.40
CA VAL A 459 -28.31 18.70 -7.10
C VAL A 459 -27.65 17.32 -7.14
N ILE A 460 -27.72 16.60 -8.27
CA ILE A 460 -27.36 15.18 -8.36
C ILE A 460 -25.88 14.94 -8.05
N LEU A 461 -25.00 15.82 -8.50
CA LEU A 461 -23.55 15.71 -8.28
C LEU A 461 -23.05 16.52 -7.08
N LEU A 462 -23.93 17.17 -6.31
CA LEU A 462 -23.52 17.87 -5.09
C LEU A 462 -22.82 16.95 -4.07
N PRO A 463 -23.21 15.68 -3.88
CA PRO A 463 -22.53 14.83 -2.90
C PRO A 463 -21.04 14.66 -3.19
N ILE A 464 -20.62 14.52 -4.45
CA ILE A 464 -19.18 14.40 -4.79
C ILE A 464 -18.43 15.72 -4.54
N SER A 465 -19.02 16.87 -4.86
CA SER A 465 -18.38 18.18 -4.64
C SER A 465 -18.31 18.54 -3.15
N VAL A 466 -19.36 18.26 -2.36
CA VAL A 466 -19.36 18.46 -0.91
C VAL A 466 -18.34 17.53 -0.22
N THR A 467 -18.26 16.28 -0.65
CA THR A 467 -17.25 15.33 -0.17
C THR A 467 -15.83 15.84 -0.49
N ALA A 468 -15.63 16.39 -1.70
CA ALA A 468 -14.35 16.97 -2.10
C ALA A 468 -13.96 18.18 -1.25
N ILE A 469 -14.89 19.10 -0.96
CA ILE A 469 -14.64 20.25 -0.07
C ILE A 469 -14.11 19.77 1.29
N LEU A 470 -14.74 18.74 1.87
CA LEU A 470 -14.32 18.18 3.14
C LEU A 470 -12.91 17.56 3.05
N GLY A 471 -12.70 16.66 2.09
CA GLY A 471 -11.41 15.96 1.90
C GLY A 471 -10.25 16.91 1.64
N PHE A 472 -10.39 17.79 0.63
CA PHE A 472 -9.35 18.77 0.28
C PHE A 472 -9.16 19.82 1.38
N GLY A 473 -10.25 20.23 2.05
CA GLY A 473 -10.18 21.15 3.19
C GLY A 473 -9.34 20.60 4.34
N MET A 474 -9.48 19.31 4.66
CA MET A 474 -8.68 18.64 5.70
C MET A 474 -7.20 18.61 5.36
N VAL A 475 -6.82 18.16 4.15
CA VAL A 475 -5.39 18.06 3.77
C VAL A 475 -4.75 19.44 3.63
N LEU A 476 -5.48 20.47 3.18
CA LEU A 476 -4.99 21.85 3.14
C LEU A 476 -4.78 22.41 4.56
N HIS A 477 -5.71 22.13 5.47
CA HIS A 477 -5.58 22.53 6.88
C HIS A 477 -4.38 21.88 7.55
N TRP A 478 -4.20 20.56 7.39
CA TRP A 478 -3.02 19.86 7.89
C TRP A 478 -1.74 20.35 7.22
N GLY A 479 -1.77 20.64 5.91
CA GLY A 479 -0.62 21.15 5.18
C GLY A 479 -0.14 22.51 5.69
N ARG A 480 -1.07 23.39 6.07
CA ARG A 480 -0.74 24.66 6.72
C ARG A 480 -0.12 24.46 8.11
N ARG A 481 -0.59 23.48 8.88
CA ARG A 481 0.00 23.12 10.19
C ARG A 481 1.42 22.58 10.03
N ASP A 482 1.66 21.69 9.07
CA ASP A 482 2.98 21.16 8.74
C ASP A 482 3.97 22.29 8.40
N GLY A 483 3.52 23.29 7.62
CA GLY A 483 4.32 24.46 7.24
C GLY A 483 4.70 25.34 8.42
N ARG A 484 3.73 25.72 9.26
CA ARG A 484 4.00 26.57 10.45
C ARG A 484 4.97 25.92 11.42
N ALA A 485 4.84 24.62 11.65
CA ALA A 485 5.73 23.90 12.55
C ALA A 485 7.14 23.68 11.95
N ARG A 486 7.35 23.90 10.65
CA ARG A 486 8.67 23.92 10.01
C ARG A 486 9.35 25.29 10.12
N ASP A 487 8.57 26.36 10.11
CA ASP A 487 9.10 27.73 10.22
C ASP A 487 9.43 28.10 11.67
N GLY A 488 8.78 27.47 12.66
CA GLY A 488 9.07 27.65 14.09
C GLY A 488 10.22 26.80 14.65
N SER A 489 10.79 25.91 13.84
CA SER A 489 11.95 25.05 14.20
C SER A 489 13.27 25.51 13.56
N LYS A 490 13.26 26.69 12.93
CA LYS A 490 14.44 27.42 12.45
C LYS A 490 14.70 28.58 13.39
#